data_AF-A0A7V4ZQH8-F1
#
_entry.id   AF-A0A7V4ZQH8-F1
#
_cell.length_a   1.000
_cell.length_b   1.000
_cell.length_c   1.000
_cell.angle_alpha   90.00
_cell.angle_beta   90.00
_cell.angle_gamma   90.00
#
_symmetry.space_group_name_H-M   'P 1'
#
loop_
_entity.id
_entity.type
_entity.pdbx_description
1 polymer ?
#
loop_
_entity_poly.entity_id
_entity_poly.type
_entity_poly.pdbx_seq_one_letter_code
_entity_poly.pdbx_strand_id
1 'polypeptide(L)'
;MIINTCSEAISLAKELEINSSKFYMQLAEKFSKGKDLFFSFTKENEDFIVQIERAYYGVISDAIEGCFAFNLNPDLYKAKMDIQKIDCYSDAIKKAIEIEEKILKFYIDAAEQSKSLMADVPRSFKLVAKKRERRLFTLKSLINS
;
A
#
# COMPACT_ATOMS: atom_id res chain seq x y z
N MET A 1 13.24 3.11 13.39
CA MET A 1 14.16 3.45 12.29
C MET A 1 13.41 4.40 11.37
N ILE A 2 13.96 5.55 11.01
CA ILE A 2 13.31 6.52 10.09
C ILE A 2 13.84 6.24 8.69
N ILE A 3 12.94 6.21 7.71
CA ILE A 3 13.27 6.07 6.28
C ILE A 3 13.55 7.47 5.74
N ASN A 4 14.77 7.64 5.20
CA ASN A 4 15.22 8.93 4.66
C ASN A 4 15.53 8.88 3.16
N THR A 5 15.80 7.68 2.64
CA THR A 5 16.18 7.49 1.25
C THR A 5 15.01 7.00 0.38
N CYS A 6 15.09 7.29 -0.92
CA CYS A 6 14.10 6.78 -1.87
C CYS A 6 14.12 5.25 -1.95
N SER A 7 15.28 4.60 -1.97
CA SER A 7 15.41 3.13 -1.97
C SER A 7 14.68 2.48 -0.80
N GLU A 8 14.84 3.03 0.41
CA GLU A 8 14.15 2.56 1.60
C GLU A 8 12.64 2.77 1.52
N ALA A 9 12.18 3.92 1.02
CA ALA A 9 10.75 4.19 0.82
C ALA A 9 10.12 3.20 -0.17
N ILE A 10 10.81 2.91 -1.28
CA ILE A 10 10.36 1.92 -2.28
C ILE A 10 10.37 0.51 -1.68
N SER A 11 11.37 0.17 -0.88
CA SER A 11 11.46 -1.12 -0.19
C SER A 11 10.31 -1.29 0.80
N LEU A 12 9.99 -0.26 1.58
CA LEU A 12 8.83 -0.26 2.49
C LEU A 12 7.52 -0.36 1.71
N ALA A 13 7.37 0.37 0.60
CA ALA A 13 6.18 0.26 -0.25
C ALA A 13 5.99 -1.20 -0.69
N LYS A 14 7.04 -1.82 -1.23
CA LYS A 14 7.02 -3.22 -1.66
C LYS A 14 6.68 -4.18 -0.52
N GLU A 15 7.24 -3.98 0.67
CA GLU A 15 6.90 -4.79 1.84
C GLU A 15 5.42 -4.67 2.22
N LEU A 16 4.89 -3.45 2.27
CA LEU A 16 3.48 -3.19 2.55
C LEU A 16 2.57 -3.85 1.50
N GLU A 17 2.94 -3.76 0.21
CA GLU A 17 2.20 -4.38 -0.89
C GLU A 17 2.20 -5.90 -0.82
N ILE A 18 3.36 -6.52 -0.59
CA ILE A 18 3.47 -7.99 -0.47
C ILE A 18 2.67 -8.50 0.72
N ASN A 19 2.77 -7.83 1.87
CA ASN A 19 2.05 -8.23 3.07
C ASN A 19 0.54 -8.05 2.90
N SER A 20 0.11 -6.93 2.30
CA SER A 20 -1.30 -6.67 1.97
C SER A 20 -1.85 -7.69 0.96
N SER A 21 -1.08 -8.05 -0.05
CA SER A 21 -1.43 -9.07 -1.04
C SER A 21 -1.64 -10.44 -0.38
N LYS A 22 -0.71 -10.85 0.50
CA LYS A 22 -0.84 -12.10 1.27
C LYS A 22 -2.07 -12.10 2.16
N PHE A 23 -2.34 -10.99 2.84
CA PHE A 23 -3.54 -10.82 3.66
C PHE A 23 -4.82 -11.01 2.84
N TYR A 24 -4.94 -10.35 1.70
CA TYR A 24 -6.14 -10.50 0.86
C TYR A 24 -6.28 -11.89 0.25
N MET A 25 -5.18 -12.52 -0.16
CA MET A 25 -5.21 -13.90 -0.63
C MET A 25 -5.73 -14.85 0.44
N GLN A 26 -5.24 -14.74 1.67
CA GLN A 26 -5.70 -15.55 2.79
C GLN A 26 -7.18 -15.26 3.17
N LEU A 27 -7.64 -14.01 3.05
CA LEU A 27 -9.07 -13.69 3.21
C LEU A 27 -9.93 -14.32 2.12
N ALA A 28 -9.47 -14.32 0.87
CA ALA A 28 -10.16 -14.95 -0.26
C ALA A 28 -10.25 -16.47 -0.12
N GLU A 29 -9.26 -17.10 0.52
CA GLU A 29 -9.26 -18.53 0.85
C GLU A 29 -10.21 -18.83 2.03
N LYS A 30 -10.24 -17.97 3.05
CA LYS A 30 -11.04 -18.17 4.27
C LYS A 30 -12.52 -17.88 4.08
N PHE A 31 -12.86 -16.85 3.31
CA PHE A 31 -14.24 -16.38 3.14
C PHE A 31 -14.68 -16.52 1.67
N SER A 32 -15.72 -17.32 1.44
CA SER A 32 -16.35 -17.41 0.12
C SER A 32 -17.03 -16.11 -0.29
N LYS A 33 -17.63 -15.40 0.68
CA LYS A 33 -18.19 -14.05 0.49
C LYS A 33 -17.05 -13.07 0.20
N GLY A 34 -17.13 -12.35 -0.92
CA GLY A 34 -16.12 -11.36 -1.30
C GLY A 34 -14.82 -11.96 -1.85
N LYS A 35 -14.77 -13.27 -2.10
CA LYS A 35 -13.57 -13.96 -2.62
C LYS A 35 -12.99 -13.29 -3.86
N ASP A 36 -13.81 -13.05 -4.88
CA ASP A 36 -13.36 -12.45 -6.14
C ASP A 36 -12.85 -11.02 -5.94
N LEU A 37 -13.46 -10.27 -5.02
CA LEU A 37 -13.03 -8.92 -4.66
C LEU A 37 -11.65 -8.96 -3.98
N PHE A 38 -11.47 -9.80 -2.97
CA PHE A 38 -10.18 -9.95 -2.30
C PHE A 38 -9.10 -10.45 -3.27
N PHE A 39 -9.44 -11.38 -4.17
CA PHE A 39 -8.52 -11.83 -5.20
C PHE A 39 -8.13 -10.71 -6.17
N SER A 40 -9.07 -9.85 -6.56
CA SER A 40 -8.74 -8.68 -7.39
C SER A 40 -7.79 -7.71 -6.68
N PHE A 41 -7.91 -7.57 -5.35
CA PHE A 41 -6.99 -6.72 -4.58
C PHE A 41 -5.58 -7.28 -4.58
N THR A 42 -5.41 -8.60 -4.39
CA THR A 42 -4.11 -9.29 -4.54
C THR A 42 -3.44 -8.95 -5.87
N LYS A 43 -4.20 -8.95 -6.98
CA LYS A 43 -3.67 -8.60 -8.31
C LYS A 43 -3.32 -7.13 -8.45
N GLU A 44 -4.17 -6.23 -7.96
CA GLU A 44 -3.85 -4.81 -7.95
C GLU A 44 -2.60 -4.48 -7.10
N ASN A 45 -2.38 -5.18 -5.98
CA ASN A 45 -1.18 -5.02 -5.17
C ASN A 45 0.10 -5.36 -5.97
N GLU A 46 0.08 -6.46 -6.76
CA GLU A 46 1.17 -6.82 -7.67
C GLU A 46 1.44 -5.68 -8.69
N ASP A 47 0.38 -5.12 -9.27
CA ASP A 47 0.49 -4.00 -10.22
C ASP A 47 1.08 -2.74 -9.59
N PHE A 48 0.76 -2.46 -8.31
CA PHE A 48 1.32 -1.32 -7.60
C PHE A 48 2.83 -1.46 -7.43
N ILE A 49 3.31 -2.64 -7.01
CA ILE A 49 4.75 -2.90 -6.90
C ILE A 49 5.45 -2.59 -8.21
N VAL A 50 4.96 -3.15 -9.33
CA VAL A 50 5.55 -2.94 -10.65
C VAL A 50 5.56 -1.46 -11.03
N GLN A 51 4.46 -0.75 -10.77
CA GLN A 51 4.33 0.67 -11.10
C GLN A 51 5.32 1.55 -10.31
N ILE A 52 5.53 1.23 -9.02
CA ILE A 52 6.42 1.97 -8.12
C ILE A 52 7.89 1.68 -8.46
N GLU A 53 8.22 0.41 -8.70
CA GLU A 53 9.58 0.00 -9.10
C GLU A 53 9.96 0.62 -10.45
N ARG A 54 9.05 0.65 -11.44
CA ARG A 54 9.31 1.30 -12.73
C ARG A 54 9.56 2.80 -12.58
N ALA A 55 8.77 3.48 -11.76
CA ALA A 55 8.97 4.90 -11.48
C ALA A 55 10.32 5.15 -10.80
N TYR A 56 10.76 4.25 -9.93
CA TYR A 56 12.04 4.36 -9.24
C TYR A 56 13.24 4.07 -10.16
N TYR A 57 13.26 2.92 -10.84
CA TYR A 57 14.36 2.55 -11.72
C TYR A 57 14.47 3.48 -12.94
N GLY A 58 13.37 4.09 -13.38
CA GLY A 58 13.37 5.07 -14.46
C GLY A 58 14.09 6.37 -14.11
N VAL A 59 14.22 6.72 -12.82
CA VAL A 59 14.88 7.96 -12.37
C VAL A 59 16.22 7.69 -11.67
N ILE A 60 16.52 6.44 -11.33
CA ILE A 60 17.70 6.06 -10.54
C ILE A 60 19.03 6.31 -11.26
N SER A 61 19.04 6.33 -12.61
CA SER A 61 20.23 6.62 -13.41
C SER A 61 20.63 8.10 -13.34
N ASP A 62 19.64 8.97 -13.13
CA ASP A 62 19.81 10.42 -13.12
C ASP A 62 19.91 10.97 -11.68
N ALA A 63 19.46 10.20 -10.69
CA ALA A 63 19.31 10.61 -9.30
C ALA A 63 20.47 10.12 -8.40
N ILE A 64 21.64 10.71 -8.57
CA ILE A 64 22.68 10.74 -7.52
C ILE A 64 22.19 11.55 -6.28
N GLU A 65 21.05 12.27 -6.37
CA GLU A 65 20.51 13.16 -5.34
C GLU A 65 19.43 12.56 -4.41
N GLY A 66 19.05 11.28 -4.55
CA GLY A 66 17.91 10.67 -3.83
C GLY A 66 18.07 10.43 -2.31
N CYS A 67 19.11 10.99 -1.67
CA CYS A 67 19.55 10.57 -0.34
C CYS A 67 18.75 11.14 0.85
N PHE A 68 17.90 12.16 0.70
CA PHE A 68 17.29 12.83 1.87
C PHE A 68 15.89 13.40 1.65
N ALA A 69 15.11 12.85 0.74
CA ALA A 69 13.77 13.38 0.45
C ALA A 69 12.67 12.84 1.37
N PHE A 70 12.98 11.84 2.21
CA PHE A 70 11.97 11.21 3.07
C PHE A 70 12.26 11.45 4.55
N ASN A 71 11.19 11.45 5.32
CA ASN A 71 11.14 11.38 6.77
C ASN A 71 9.89 10.56 7.13
N LEU A 72 9.96 9.27 6.81
CA LEU A 72 8.87 8.33 7.01
C LEU A 72 9.16 7.44 8.22
N ASN A 73 8.19 7.29 9.12
CA ASN A 73 8.29 6.36 10.23
C ASN A 73 7.52 5.07 9.90
N PRO A 74 8.20 3.94 9.59
CA PRO A 74 7.58 2.68 9.23
C PRO A 74 6.56 2.18 10.26
N ASP A 75 6.78 2.48 11.54
CA ASP A 75 5.91 2.01 12.61
C ASP A 75 4.52 2.67 12.59
N LEU A 76 4.39 3.83 11.91
CA LEU A 76 3.08 4.46 11.66
C LEU A 76 2.26 3.73 10.60
N TYR A 77 2.91 2.96 9.74
CA TYR A 77 2.28 2.30 8.58
C TYR A 77 2.16 0.79 8.76
N LYS A 78 2.89 0.20 9.72
CA LYS A 78 2.76 -1.21 10.06
C LYS A 78 1.36 -1.50 10.61
N ALA A 79 0.69 -2.43 9.95
CA ALA A 79 -0.53 -3.03 10.42
C ALA A 79 -0.26 -4.50 10.76
N LYS A 80 -0.81 -5.00 11.87
CA LYS A 80 -0.83 -6.44 12.12
C LYS A 80 -1.80 -7.08 11.13
N MET A 81 -1.29 -7.85 10.17
CA MET A 81 -2.07 -8.48 9.11
C MET A 81 -2.40 -9.94 9.44
N ASP A 82 -2.53 -10.28 10.73
CA ASP A 82 -2.80 -11.64 11.18
C ASP A 82 -4.30 -11.99 11.04
N ILE A 83 -4.59 -13.01 10.22
CA ILE A 83 -5.95 -13.51 9.99
C ILE A 83 -6.42 -14.48 11.09
N GLN A 84 -5.53 -14.92 11.96
CA GLN A 84 -5.85 -15.82 13.08
C GLN A 84 -6.91 -15.25 14.03
N LYS A 85 -7.04 -13.93 14.11
CA LYS A 85 -8.01 -13.24 14.98
C LYS A 85 -9.30 -12.82 14.27
N ILE A 86 -9.46 -13.21 13.00
CA ILE A 86 -10.59 -12.78 12.17
C ILE A 86 -11.59 -13.91 12.06
N ASP A 87 -12.60 -13.91 12.92
CA ASP A 87 -13.56 -15.02 13.01
C ASP A 87 -14.78 -14.84 12.09
N CYS A 88 -15.12 -13.60 11.73
CA CYS A 88 -16.24 -13.33 10.84
C CYS A 88 -15.89 -12.35 9.71
N TYR A 89 -16.73 -12.33 8.67
CA TYR A 89 -16.55 -11.46 7.51
C TYR A 89 -16.58 -9.96 7.87
N SER A 90 -17.40 -9.56 8.85
CA SER A 90 -17.43 -8.15 9.29
C SER A 90 -16.09 -7.73 9.89
N ASP A 91 -15.46 -8.59 10.68
CA ASP A 91 -14.14 -8.34 11.25
C ASP A 91 -13.06 -8.33 10.18
N ALA A 92 -13.19 -9.17 9.14
CA ALA A 92 -12.30 -9.15 7.99
C ALA A 92 -12.35 -7.80 7.27
N ILE A 93 -13.55 -7.26 7.03
CA ILE A 93 -13.74 -5.95 6.38
C ILE A 93 -13.22 -4.82 7.27
N LYS A 94 -13.54 -4.82 8.57
CA LYS A 94 -12.98 -3.84 9.53
C LYS A 94 -11.46 -3.84 9.50
N LYS A 95 -10.86 -5.03 9.49
CA LYS A 95 -9.41 -5.16 9.46
C LYS A 95 -8.80 -4.71 8.14
N ALA A 96 -9.43 -5.04 7.02
CA ALA A 96 -9.02 -4.57 5.70
C ALA A 96 -9.06 -3.03 5.63
N ILE A 97 -10.11 -2.39 6.17
CA ILE A 97 -10.21 -0.93 6.26
C ILE A 97 -9.03 -0.33 7.05
N GLU A 98 -8.71 -0.88 8.23
CA GLU A 98 -7.57 -0.41 9.04
C GLU A 98 -6.23 -0.52 8.28
N ILE A 99 -6.02 -1.62 7.57
CA ILE A 99 -4.82 -1.85 6.76
C ILE A 99 -4.76 -0.85 5.60
N GLU A 100 -5.86 -0.67 4.86
CA GLU A 100 -5.92 0.25 3.74
C GLU A 100 -5.71 1.70 4.16
N GLU A 101 -6.24 2.14 5.30
CA GLU A 101 -6.02 3.50 5.82
C GLU A 101 -4.54 3.75 6.14
N LYS A 102 -3.85 2.76 6.74
CA LYS A 102 -2.42 2.87 7.04
C LYS A 102 -1.55 2.91 5.79
N ILE A 103 -1.83 2.03 4.81
CA ILE A 103 -1.06 2.00 3.56
C ILE A 103 -1.36 3.23 2.71
N LEU A 104 -2.61 3.69 2.66
CA LEU A 104 -2.97 4.93 1.98
C LEU A 104 -2.21 6.13 2.58
N LYS A 105 -2.17 6.22 3.91
CA LYS A 105 -1.40 7.27 4.60
C LYS A 105 0.07 7.23 4.21
N PHE A 106 0.69 6.05 4.15
CA PHE A 106 2.06 5.90 3.66
C PHE A 106 2.23 6.48 2.24
N TYR A 107 1.36 6.14 1.29
CA TYR A 107 1.49 6.65 -0.07
C TYR A 107 1.27 8.16 -0.17
N ILE A 108 0.38 8.72 0.64
CA ILE A 108 0.18 10.18 0.69
C ILE A 108 1.42 10.87 1.26
N ASP A 109 1.92 10.41 2.40
CA ASP A 109 3.09 10.98 3.06
C ASP A 109 4.33 10.85 2.15
N ALA A 110 4.53 9.68 1.55
CA ALA A 110 5.63 9.43 0.62
C ALA A 110 5.52 10.29 -0.64
N ALA A 111 4.32 10.46 -1.21
CA ALA A 111 4.12 11.34 -2.36
C ALA A 111 4.37 12.82 -2.04
N GLU A 112 4.03 13.27 -0.84
CA GLU A 112 4.22 14.65 -0.40
C GLU A 112 5.69 14.96 -0.19
N GLN A 113 6.40 14.07 0.49
CA GLN A 113 7.82 14.23 0.80
C GLN A 113 8.71 14.06 -0.45
N SER A 114 8.29 13.23 -1.42
CA SER A 114 9.00 13.06 -2.69
C SER A 114 8.70 14.14 -3.74
N LYS A 115 7.95 15.19 -3.43
CA LYS A 115 7.64 16.28 -4.40
C LYS A 115 8.88 17.00 -4.92
N SER A 116 9.91 17.13 -4.08
CA SER A 116 11.18 17.74 -4.43
C SER A 116 12.10 16.82 -5.23
N LEU A 117 11.78 15.52 -5.32
CA LEU A 117 12.44 14.57 -6.21
C LEU A 117 11.90 14.70 -7.64
N MET A 118 12.41 13.86 -8.54
CA MET A 118 11.90 13.72 -9.91
C MET A 118 10.42 13.40 -9.94
N ALA A 119 9.66 14.11 -10.79
CA ALA A 119 8.20 14.13 -10.81
C ALA A 119 7.51 12.76 -10.94
N ASP A 120 8.19 11.76 -11.47
CA ASP A 120 7.62 10.43 -11.73
C ASP A 120 7.35 9.62 -10.46
N VAL A 121 8.22 9.73 -9.44
CA VAL A 121 8.05 9.06 -8.14
C VAL A 121 6.81 9.56 -7.38
N PRO A 122 6.68 10.87 -7.06
CA PRO A 122 5.49 11.40 -6.38
C PRO A 122 4.23 11.21 -7.21
N ARG A 123 4.31 11.24 -8.55
CA ARG A 123 3.17 10.97 -9.44
C ARG A 123 2.71 9.52 -9.34
N SER A 124 3.64 8.56 -9.32
CA SER A 124 3.32 7.14 -9.18
C SER A 124 2.68 6.86 -7.81
N PHE A 125 3.25 7.39 -6.73
CA PHE A 125 2.66 7.27 -5.39
C PHE A 125 1.26 7.86 -5.28
N LYS A 126 1.01 9.06 -5.86
CA LYS A 126 -0.35 9.63 -5.92
C LYS A 126 -1.33 8.76 -6.68
N LEU A 127 -0.89 8.14 -7.77
CA LEU A 127 -1.76 7.27 -8.55
C LEU A 127 -2.17 6.02 -7.76
N VAL A 128 -1.23 5.42 -7.02
CA VAL A 128 -1.50 4.29 -6.12
C VAL A 128 -2.42 4.72 -4.98
N ALA A 129 -2.16 5.86 -4.34
CA ALA A 129 -3.02 6.43 -3.30
C ALA A 129 -4.48 6.57 -3.78
N LYS A 130 -4.70 7.11 -4.98
CA LYS A 130 -6.04 7.26 -5.56
C LYS A 130 -6.73 5.92 -5.81
N LYS A 131 -6.00 4.89 -6.22
CA LYS A 131 -6.57 3.54 -6.38
C LYS A 131 -6.94 2.93 -5.03
N ARG A 132 -6.10 3.13 -4.00
CA ARG A 132 -6.38 2.69 -2.64
C ARG A 132 -7.55 3.43 -1.99
N GLU A 133 -7.74 4.72 -2.27
CA GLU A 133 -8.94 5.45 -1.83
C GLU A 133 -10.24 4.81 -2.38
N ARG A 134 -10.24 4.43 -3.66
CA ARG A 134 -11.39 3.73 -4.27
C ARG A 134 -11.64 2.39 -3.58
N ARG A 135 -10.58 1.62 -3.32
CA ARG A 135 -10.65 0.36 -2.59
C ARG A 135 -11.22 0.54 -1.18
N LEU A 136 -10.73 1.54 -0.46
CA LEU A 136 -11.21 1.89 0.87
C LEU A 136 -12.69 2.26 0.85
N PHE A 137 -13.14 3.02 -0.16
CA PHE A 137 -14.56 3.33 -0.35
C PHE A 137 -15.39 2.05 -0.59
N THR A 138 -14.93 1.13 -1.44
CA THR A 138 -15.59 -0.16 -1.66
C THR A 138 -15.68 -0.96 -0.35
N LEU A 139 -14.60 -1.07 0.42
CA LEU A 139 -14.62 -1.78 1.71
C LEU A 139 -15.56 -1.12 2.73
N LYS A 140 -15.58 0.21 2.80
CA LYS A 140 -16.50 0.97 3.67
C LYS A 140 -17.96 0.81 3.23
N SER A 141 -18.24 0.61 1.95
CA SER A 141 -19.61 0.30 1.51
C SER A 141 -20.08 -1.08 1.98
N LEU A 142 -19.15 -2.05 2.10
CA LEU A 142 -19.43 -3.42 2.52
C LEU A 142 -19.67 -3.60 4.03
N ILE A 143 -19.24 -2.62 4.85
CA ILE A 143 -19.47 -2.66 6.31
C ILE A 143 -20.88 -2.16 6.68
N ASN A 144 -21.46 -1.32 5.83
CA ASN A 144 -22.77 -0.71 6.01
C ASN A 144 -23.89 -1.45 5.25
N SER A 145 -23.54 -2.54 4.55
CA SER A 145 -24.45 -3.41 3.77
C SER A 145 -24.75 -4.72 4.49
#